data_AF-A0A964S0Q5-F1
#
_entry.id   AF-A0A964S0Q5-F1
#
_cell.length_a   1.000
_cell.length_b   1.000
_cell.length_c   1.000
_cell.angle_alpha   90.00
_cell.angle_beta   90.00
_cell.angle_gamma   90.00
#
_symmetry.space_group_name_H-M   'P 1'
#
loop_
_entity.id
_entity.type
_entity.pdbx_description
1 polymer ?
#
loop_
_entity_poly.entity_id
_entity_poly.type
_entity_poly.pdbx_seq_one_letter_code
_entity_poly.pdbx_strand_id
1 'polypeptide(L)'
;SAPSTNLKIQVCGDCHLLNFGGFATPERKLVFDINDFDETSTAPWEWDVKRLAASFAIAGRDKGFTDLQCSEAAWTAVNSYRKHMAEYAEMSALQIWYAQISLKELIHSGKIKEMKQFDPKEIKKAIKRIPHQKEFAKLTHNKQGHPVIKDNPPLIFHVPKEKQAGFFAEAENAYCRYLRSLSHDKKTLLSRYKIQDVAMKVVGVGSVGTFCGVLLLMSATGDPLFLQFKEAHQSVLEPYAGKSKFKYHGQRVVAGQKLIQSATDIFLGWTTDVAGRQFYIRQLRDAKVKPSLDTMDHDIFLR
;
A
#
# COMPACT_ATOMS: atom_id res chain seq x y z
N SER A 1 25.98 -1.13 21.59
CA SER A 1 25.53 -1.76 20.33
C SER A 1 24.59 -2.91 20.68
N ALA A 2 23.42 -3.00 20.04
CA ALA A 2 22.58 -4.19 20.18
C ALA A 2 23.14 -5.33 19.30
N PRO A 3 22.86 -6.61 19.60
CA PRO A 3 23.24 -7.72 18.72
C PRO A 3 22.67 -7.51 17.31
N SER A 4 23.48 -7.81 16.29
CA SER A 4 23.09 -7.79 14.88
C SER A 4 23.64 -9.01 14.17
N THR A 5 22.85 -9.56 13.27
CA THR A 5 23.25 -10.67 12.40
C THR A 5 24.13 -10.23 11.24
N ASN A 6 24.28 -8.91 11.02
CA ASN A 6 24.88 -8.29 9.82
C ASN A 6 24.19 -8.68 8.49
N LEU A 7 23.05 -9.38 8.54
CA LEU A 7 22.27 -9.72 7.36
C LEU A 7 21.40 -8.54 6.95
N LYS A 8 21.64 -8.01 5.75
CA LYS A 8 20.80 -6.96 5.15
C LYS A 8 19.92 -7.58 4.07
N ILE A 9 18.62 -7.38 4.21
CA ILE A 9 17.61 -7.82 3.24
C ILE A 9 16.74 -6.64 2.81
N GLN A 10 15.86 -6.85 1.83
CA GLN A 10 14.80 -5.89 1.55
C GLN A 10 13.82 -5.86 2.73
N VAL A 11 13.72 -4.73 3.42
CA VAL A 11 12.80 -4.48 4.53
C VAL A 11 11.70 -3.51 4.10
N CYS A 12 10.57 -3.51 4.81
CA CYS A 12 9.51 -2.53 4.64
C CYS A 12 9.95 -1.14 5.11
N GLY A 13 10.66 -1.05 6.23
CA GLY A 13 11.15 0.19 6.84
C GLY A 13 10.13 0.96 7.65
N ASP A 14 8.85 0.73 7.39
CA ASP A 14 7.73 1.18 8.24
C ASP A 14 6.84 0.01 8.72
N CYS A 15 7.46 -1.08 9.15
CA CYS A 15 6.73 -2.26 9.63
C CYS A 15 6.11 -2.02 11.02
N HIS A 16 4.81 -1.73 11.07
CA HIS A 16 4.05 -1.57 12.32
C HIS A 16 2.64 -2.15 12.19
N LEU A 17 1.99 -2.45 13.32
CA LEU A 17 0.66 -3.11 13.39
C LEU A 17 -0.37 -2.51 12.41
N LEU A 18 -0.52 -1.18 12.40
CA LEU A 18 -1.49 -0.49 11.55
C LEU A 18 -1.17 -0.47 10.04
N ASN A 19 0.01 -0.93 9.63
CA ASN A 19 0.40 -1.07 8.22
C ASN A 19 0.03 -2.44 7.65
N PHE A 20 -0.40 -3.39 8.49
CA PHE A 20 -0.97 -4.65 8.05
C PHE A 20 -2.49 -4.54 7.84
N GLY A 21 -3.00 -5.29 6.87
CA GLY A 21 -4.43 -5.28 6.56
C GLY A 21 -4.79 -6.22 5.41
N GLY A 22 -6.09 -6.48 5.30
CA GLY A 22 -6.66 -7.29 4.23
C GLY A 22 -6.87 -6.51 2.93
N PHE A 23 -6.54 -7.11 1.80
CA PHE A 23 -6.90 -6.60 0.47
C PHE A 23 -7.18 -7.72 -0.52
N ALA A 24 -7.91 -7.37 -1.58
CA ALA A 24 -8.18 -8.30 -2.66
C ALA A 24 -6.99 -8.38 -3.63
N THR A 25 -6.55 -9.60 -3.95
CA THR A 25 -5.61 -9.86 -5.04
C THR A 25 -6.30 -9.66 -6.39
N PRO A 26 -5.53 -9.56 -7.51
CA PRO A 26 -6.12 -9.54 -8.85
C PRO A 26 -7.07 -10.72 -9.14
N GLU A 27 -6.80 -11.89 -8.54
CA GLU A 27 -7.58 -13.13 -8.61
C GLU A 27 -8.78 -13.15 -7.65
N ARG A 28 -9.05 -12.03 -6.96
CA ARG A 28 -10.16 -11.87 -6.00
C ARG A 28 -10.05 -12.72 -4.74
N LYS A 29 -8.83 -13.13 -4.37
CA LYS A 29 -8.56 -13.71 -3.05
C LYS A 29 -8.37 -12.59 -2.04
N LEU A 30 -8.89 -12.76 -0.82
CA LEU A 30 -8.67 -11.82 0.27
C LEU A 30 -7.43 -12.27 1.05
N VAL A 31 -6.34 -11.53 0.92
CA VAL A 31 -5.07 -11.80 1.59
C VAL A 31 -4.81 -10.75 2.66
N PHE A 32 -4.08 -11.12 3.70
CA PHE A 32 -3.58 -10.23 4.74
C PHE A 32 -2.09 -10.00 4.52
N ASP A 33 -1.69 -8.74 4.35
CA ASP A 33 -0.29 -8.38 4.07
C ASP A 33 -0.04 -6.92 4.49
N ILE A 34 1.21 -6.49 4.35
CA ILE A 34 1.64 -5.11 4.58
C ILE A 34 1.25 -4.18 3.41
N ASN A 35 0.97 -2.91 3.71
CA ASN A 35 0.28 -1.99 2.78
C ASN A 35 1.02 -0.69 2.44
N ASP A 36 2.11 -0.36 3.12
CA ASP A 36 2.93 0.83 2.87
C ASP A 36 4.38 0.43 2.65
N PHE A 37 5.01 0.99 1.62
CA PHE A 37 6.35 0.62 1.16
C PHE A 37 7.19 1.86 0.84
N ASP A 38 6.74 3.06 1.22
CA ASP A 38 7.47 4.29 0.94
C ASP A 38 8.90 4.25 1.49
N GLU A 39 9.11 3.58 2.61
CA GLU A 39 10.41 3.48 3.29
C GLU A 39 11.23 2.23 2.94
N THR A 40 10.74 1.40 2.02
CA THR A 40 11.36 0.10 1.73
C THR A 40 12.80 0.22 1.24
N SER A 41 13.75 -0.46 1.88
CA SER A 41 15.16 -0.38 1.50
C SER A 41 15.90 -1.65 1.89
N THR A 42 17.17 -1.76 1.50
CA THR A 42 18.05 -2.82 1.99
C THR A 42 18.62 -2.42 3.35
N ALA A 43 18.21 -3.12 4.41
CA ALA A 43 18.63 -2.83 5.79
C ALA A 43 18.62 -4.10 6.66
N PRO A 44 19.13 -4.04 7.90
CA PRO A 44 19.02 -5.16 8.84
C PRO A 44 17.55 -5.54 9.08
N TRP A 45 17.21 -6.82 8.90
CA TRP A 45 15.83 -7.32 9.07
C TRP A 45 15.29 -7.08 10.48
N GLU A 46 16.18 -7.03 11.47
CA GLU A 46 15.84 -6.83 12.87
C GLU A 46 15.13 -5.49 13.11
N TRP A 47 15.32 -4.50 12.21
CA TRP A 47 14.70 -3.18 12.34
C TRP A 47 13.19 -3.25 12.17
N ASP A 48 12.70 -4.00 11.17
CA ASP A 48 11.26 -4.19 10.96
C ASP A 48 10.63 -4.96 12.12
N VAL A 49 11.30 -6.02 12.61
CA VAL A 49 10.77 -6.82 13.73
C VAL A 49 10.74 -6.01 15.03
N LYS A 50 11.78 -5.19 15.30
CA LYS A 50 11.79 -4.29 16.46
C LYS A 50 10.73 -3.21 16.35
N ARG A 51 10.54 -2.61 15.17
CA ARG A 51 9.51 -1.60 14.93
C ARG A 51 8.11 -2.19 15.11
N LEU A 52 7.89 -3.40 14.61
CA LEU A 52 6.64 -4.12 14.78
C LEU A 52 6.36 -4.39 16.26
N ALA A 53 7.32 -4.97 16.99
CA ALA A 53 7.19 -5.24 18.42
C ALA A 53 6.91 -3.97 19.24
N ALA A 54 7.65 -2.89 18.96
CA ALA A 54 7.42 -1.59 19.58
C ALA A 54 6.02 -1.04 19.30
N SER A 55 5.50 -1.23 18.08
CA SER A 55 4.14 -0.78 17.73
C SER A 55 3.05 -1.49 18.53
N PHE A 56 3.20 -2.79 18.85
CA PHE A 56 2.28 -3.50 19.73
C PHE A 56 2.34 -2.99 21.17
N ALA A 57 3.54 -2.73 21.69
CA ALA A 57 3.68 -2.15 23.04
C ALA A 57 3.06 -0.75 23.12
N ILE A 58 3.26 0.10 22.09
CA ILE A 58 2.65 1.44 22.02
C ILE A 58 1.13 1.35 21.94
N ALA A 59 0.59 0.49 21.06
CA ALA A 59 -0.85 0.30 20.94
C ALA A 59 -1.49 -0.26 22.21
N GLY A 60 -0.81 -1.15 22.94
CA GLY A 60 -1.28 -1.65 24.24
C GLY A 60 -1.38 -0.54 25.28
N ARG A 61 -0.38 0.35 25.34
CA ARG A 61 -0.39 1.51 26.25
C ARG A 61 -1.50 2.49 25.93
N ASP A 62 -1.72 2.77 24.64
CA ASP A 62 -2.83 3.62 24.17
C ASP A 62 -4.20 3.07 24.61
N LYS A 63 -4.33 1.74 24.68
CA LYS A 63 -5.52 1.03 25.18
C LYS A 63 -5.59 0.91 26.72
N GLY A 64 -4.61 1.44 27.46
CA GLY A 64 -4.58 1.39 28.92
C GLY A 64 -4.18 0.03 29.51
N PHE A 65 -3.49 -0.82 28.74
CA PHE A 65 -2.95 -2.08 29.26
C PHE A 65 -1.75 -1.86 30.18
N THR A 66 -1.51 -2.81 31.09
CA THR A 66 -0.34 -2.82 31.97
C THR A 66 0.95 -3.05 31.17
N ASP A 67 2.10 -2.68 31.74
CA ASP A 67 3.40 -2.93 31.09
C ASP A 67 3.66 -4.41 30.82
N LEU A 68 3.17 -5.30 31.70
CA LEU A 68 3.28 -6.75 31.49
C LEU A 68 2.50 -7.18 30.24
N GLN A 69 1.25 -6.74 30.10
CA GLN A 69 0.41 -7.06 28.94
C GLN A 69 0.98 -6.48 27.64
N CYS A 70 1.53 -5.25 27.69
CA CYS A 70 2.20 -4.65 26.53
C CYS A 70 3.45 -5.44 26.12
N SER A 71 4.22 -5.91 27.10
CA SER A 71 5.39 -6.76 26.88
C SER A 71 5.00 -8.12 26.30
N GLU A 72 3.92 -8.73 26.79
CA GLU A 72 3.38 -9.99 26.27
C GLU A 72 2.93 -9.84 24.82
N ALA A 73 2.23 -8.75 24.46
CA ALA A 73 1.82 -8.49 23.07
C ALA A 73 3.02 -8.38 22.12
N ALA A 74 4.03 -7.59 22.51
CA ALA A 74 5.27 -7.45 21.75
C ALA A 74 6.00 -8.80 21.63
N TRP A 75 6.05 -9.58 22.71
CA TRP A 75 6.67 -10.91 22.72
C TRP A 75 5.93 -11.90 21.82
N THR A 76 4.60 -11.91 21.82
CA THR A 76 3.78 -12.72 20.92
C THR A 76 4.09 -12.42 19.46
N ALA A 77 4.18 -11.14 19.09
CA ALA A 77 4.52 -10.73 17.72
C ALA A 77 5.91 -11.25 17.28
N VAL A 78 6.94 -11.08 18.12
CA VAL A 78 8.30 -11.56 17.82
C VAL A 78 8.38 -13.10 17.83
N ASN A 79 7.68 -13.76 18.75
CA ASN A 79 7.63 -15.22 18.82
C ASN A 79 6.93 -15.81 17.59
N SER A 80 5.88 -15.15 17.09
CA SER A 80 5.22 -15.52 15.83
C SER A 80 6.16 -15.41 14.64
N TYR A 81 6.91 -14.30 14.54
CA TYR A 81 7.94 -14.13 13.51
C TYR A 81 8.98 -15.27 13.57
N ARG A 82 9.51 -15.55 14.76
CA ARG A 82 10.50 -16.62 14.96
C ARG A 82 9.98 -18.01 14.54
N LYS A 83 8.73 -18.34 14.88
CA LYS A 83 8.11 -19.62 14.50
C LYS A 83 7.96 -19.75 12.99
N HIS A 84 7.40 -18.73 12.32
CA HIS A 84 7.23 -18.77 10.86
C HIS A 84 8.58 -18.76 10.12
N MET A 85 9.61 -18.10 10.65
CA MET A 85 10.95 -18.21 10.07
C MET A 85 11.53 -19.63 10.15
N ALA A 86 11.27 -20.37 11.23
CA ALA A 86 11.66 -21.77 11.33
C ALA A 86 10.89 -22.65 10.33
N GLU A 87 9.57 -22.44 10.21
CA GLU A 87 8.74 -23.12 9.21
C GLU A 87 9.21 -22.83 7.78
N TYR A 88 9.49 -21.56 7.45
CA TYR A 88 9.97 -21.16 6.13
C TYR A 88 11.37 -21.70 5.81
N ALA A 89 12.22 -21.95 6.82
CA ALA A 89 13.52 -22.57 6.60
C ALA A 89 13.43 -24.01 6.10
N GLU A 90 12.31 -24.70 6.34
CA GLU A 90 12.05 -26.07 5.85
C GLU A 90 11.40 -26.10 4.45
N MET A 91 11.00 -24.93 3.93
CA MET A 91 10.33 -24.80 2.64
C MET A 91 11.32 -24.55 1.49
N SER A 92 10.97 -25.03 0.29
CA SER A 92 11.70 -24.65 -0.92
C SER A 92 11.47 -23.18 -1.27
N ALA A 93 12.41 -22.57 -1.98
CA ALA A 93 12.35 -21.15 -2.38
C ALA A 93 11.02 -20.80 -3.09
N LEU A 94 10.51 -21.70 -3.94
CA LEU A 94 9.26 -21.45 -4.67
C LEU A 94 8.02 -21.56 -3.77
N GLN A 95 8.04 -22.46 -2.78
CA GLN A 95 6.97 -22.54 -1.79
C GLN A 95 6.93 -21.27 -0.93
N ILE A 96 8.10 -20.75 -0.52
CA ILE A 96 8.19 -19.47 0.20
C ILE A 96 7.64 -18.33 -0.66
N TRP A 97 7.99 -18.31 -1.95
CA TRP A 97 7.53 -17.28 -2.89
C TRP A 97 6.00 -17.26 -3.07
N TYR A 98 5.34 -18.41 -2.93
CA TYR A 98 3.88 -18.53 -3.01
C TYR A 98 3.16 -18.47 -1.67
N ALA A 99 3.91 -18.40 -0.56
CA ALA A 99 3.34 -18.31 0.77
C ALA A 99 2.50 -17.03 0.87
N GLN A 100 1.27 -17.18 1.35
CA GLN A 100 0.34 -16.08 1.54
C GLN A 100 -0.52 -16.33 2.77
N ILE A 101 -0.86 -15.25 3.47
CA ILE A 101 -1.78 -15.32 4.60
C ILE A 101 -3.19 -15.07 4.07
N SER A 102 -3.95 -16.16 3.92
CA SER A 102 -5.36 -16.10 3.52
C SER A 102 -6.21 -15.59 4.67
N LEU A 103 -6.74 -14.36 4.54
CA LEU A 103 -7.61 -13.79 5.57
C LEU A 103 -8.89 -14.62 5.71
N LYS A 104 -9.35 -15.22 4.61
CA LYS A 104 -10.48 -16.16 4.63
C LYS A 104 -10.16 -17.36 5.52
N GLU A 105 -9.01 -18.00 5.37
CA GLU A 105 -8.64 -19.16 6.19
C GLU A 105 -8.45 -18.79 7.66
N LEU A 106 -7.83 -17.64 7.96
CA LEU A 106 -7.71 -17.16 9.34
C LEU A 106 -9.06 -16.97 10.04
N ILE A 107 -10.07 -16.50 9.30
CA ILE A 107 -11.45 -16.38 9.77
C ILE A 107 -12.08 -17.76 9.97
N HIS A 108 -11.92 -18.68 9.01
CA HIS A 108 -12.53 -20.02 9.07
C HIS A 108 -11.88 -20.92 10.13
N SER A 109 -10.60 -20.74 10.42
CA SER A 109 -9.88 -21.53 11.41
C SER A 109 -10.18 -21.13 12.86
N GLY A 110 -11.04 -20.12 13.08
CA GLY A 110 -11.37 -19.61 14.41
C GLY A 110 -10.21 -18.95 15.16
N LYS A 111 -9.06 -18.75 14.51
CA LYS A 111 -7.88 -18.07 15.09
C LYS A 111 -8.16 -16.59 15.30
N ILE A 112 -8.97 -16.01 14.42
CA ILE A 112 -9.61 -14.71 14.61
C ILE A 112 -11.05 -15.00 15.04
N LYS A 113 -11.37 -14.76 16.32
CA LYS A 113 -12.76 -14.86 16.81
C LYS A 113 -13.60 -13.76 16.16
N GLU A 114 -14.14 -14.12 15.00
CA GLU A 114 -15.20 -13.47 14.23
C GLU A 114 -14.92 -12.05 13.72
N MET A 115 -15.71 -11.68 12.71
CA MET A 115 -15.70 -10.43 11.96
C MET A 115 -15.90 -9.14 12.80
N LYS A 116 -15.65 -9.15 14.11
CA LYS A 116 -15.69 -7.96 14.97
C LYS A 116 -14.42 -7.12 14.89
N GLN A 117 -13.27 -7.75 14.60
CA GLN A 117 -11.97 -7.07 14.46
C GLN A 117 -11.82 -6.34 13.12
N PHE A 118 -12.55 -6.81 12.11
CA PHE A 118 -12.55 -6.28 10.75
C PHE A 118 -13.98 -5.95 10.37
N ASP A 119 -14.26 -4.72 9.97
CA ASP A 119 -15.63 -4.32 9.60
C ASP A 119 -16.18 -5.28 8.51
N PRO A 120 -17.28 -6.03 8.76
CA PRO A 120 -17.89 -6.91 7.79
C PRO A 120 -18.30 -6.20 6.49
N LYS A 121 -18.59 -4.89 6.56
CA LYS A 121 -18.86 -4.06 5.39
C LYS A 121 -17.61 -3.86 4.55
N GLU A 122 -16.46 -3.60 5.17
CA GLU A 122 -15.17 -3.46 4.48
C GLU A 122 -14.70 -4.79 3.87
N ILE A 123 -14.92 -5.91 4.55
CA ILE A 123 -14.67 -7.25 3.98
C ILE A 123 -15.54 -7.47 2.73
N LYS A 124 -16.85 -7.23 2.84
CA LYS A 124 -17.78 -7.36 1.69
C LYS A 124 -17.38 -6.41 0.55
N LYS A 125 -16.94 -5.19 0.86
CA LYS A 125 -16.46 -4.20 -0.10
C LYS A 125 -15.20 -4.67 -0.83
N ALA A 126 -14.23 -5.22 -0.08
CA ALA A 126 -13.00 -5.78 -0.62
C ALA A 126 -13.24 -6.98 -1.53
N ILE A 127 -14.11 -7.92 -1.13
CA ILE A 127 -14.44 -9.12 -1.93
C ILE A 127 -15.25 -8.77 -3.17
N LYS A 128 -16.26 -7.90 -3.05
CA LYS A 128 -17.19 -7.62 -4.15
C LYS A 128 -16.57 -6.85 -5.30
N ARG A 129 -15.33 -6.35 -5.17
CA ARG A 129 -14.64 -5.48 -6.12
C ARG A 129 -15.68 -4.55 -6.74
N ILE A 130 -16.25 -3.67 -5.91
CA ILE A 130 -17.37 -2.79 -6.31
C ILE A 130 -17.08 -2.35 -7.75
N PRO A 131 -17.96 -2.68 -8.72
CA PRO A 131 -17.66 -2.43 -10.12
C PRO A 131 -17.22 -0.98 -10.23
N HIS A 132 -16.06 -0.75 -10.84
CA HIS A 132 -15.37 0.54 -10.90
C HIS A 132 -16.33 1.72 -11.17
N GLN A 133 -17.45 1.45 -11.85
CA GLN A 133 -18.62 2.30 -12.09
C GLN A 133 -19.31 2.91 -10.84
N LYS A 134 -19.50 2.18 -9.72
CA LYS A 134 -20.17 2.75 -8.51
C LYS A 134 -19.27 3.69 -7.71
N GLU A 135 -17.98 3.38 -7.64
CA GLU A 135 -16.97 4.28 -7.07
C GLU A 135 -16.76 5.49 -7.98
N PHE A 136 -16.69 5.26 -9.29
CA PHE A 136 -16.65 6.33 -10.30
C PHE A 136 -17.81 7.31 -10.16
N ALA A 137 -19.06 6.84 -10.06
CA ALA A 137 -20.22 7.72 -9.90
C ALA A 137 -20.17 8.59 -8.63
N LYS A 138 -19.43 8.18 -7.58
CA LYS A 138 -19.23 8.99 -6.37
C LYS A 138 -18.08 9.98 -6.53
N LEU A 139 -17.02 9.56 -7.23
CA LEU A 139 -15.77 10.30 -7.36
C LEU A 139 -15.75 11.25 -8.55
N THR A 140 -16.74 11.20 -9.45
CA THR A 140 -16.82 12.06 -10.63
C THR A 140 -18.17 12.77 -10.74
N HIS A 141 -18.18 13.85 -11.53
CA HIS A 141 -19.38 14.49 -12.03
C HIS A 141 -19.22 14.72 -13.54
N ASN A 142 -20.33 14.87 -14.26
CA ASN A 142 -20.27 15.20 -15.67
C ASN A 142 -20.12 16.72 -15.86
N LYS A 143 -19.13 17.12 -16.63
CA LYS A 143 -18.91 18.50 -17.07
C LYS A 143 -18.84 18.50 -18.59
N GLN A 144 -19.85 19.10 -19.25
CA GLN A 144 -19.93 19.20 -20.71
C GLN A 144 -19.77 17.84 -21.43
N GLY A 145 -20.37 16.78 -20.90
CA GLY A 145 -20.30 15.43 -21.49
C GLY A 145 -19.04 14.63 -21.16
N HIS A 146 -18.11 15.21 -20.39
CA HIS A 146 -16.90 14.54 -19.93
C HIS A 146 -16.94 14.26 -18.42
N PRO A 147 -16.55 13.06 -17.97
CA PRO A 147 -16.45 12.80 -16.54
C PRO A 147 -15.21 13.48 -15.96
N VAL A 148 -15.41 14.22 -14.89
CA VAL A 148 -14.39 15.00 -14.18
C VAL A 148 -14.40 14.59 -12.71
N ILE A 149 -13.23 14.46 -12.10
CA ILE A 149 -13.08 14.15 -10.68
C ILE A 149 -13.80 15.23 -9.86
N LYS A 150 -14.55 14.82 -8.85
CA LYS A 150 -15.27 15.73 -7.96
C LYS A 150 -14.29 16.31 -6.95
N ASP A 151 -14.21 17.64 -6.90
CA ASP A 151 -13.49 18.33 -5.84
C ASP A 151 -14.12 18.05 -4.47
N ASN A 152 -13.26 17.80 -3.49
CA ASN A 152 -13.58 17.68 -2.08
C ASN A 152 -12.42 18.27 -1.25
N PRO A 153 -12.22 19.60 -1.30
CA PRO A 153 -11.10 20.24 -0.62
C PRO A 153 -11.17 20.06 0.91
N PRO A 154 -10.02 19.93 1.60
CA PRO A 154 -8.67 19.95 1.05
C PRO A 154 -8.19 18.58 0.51
N LEU A 155 -9.03 17.54 0.57
CA LEU A 155 -8.61 16.15 0.34
C LEU A 155 -8.43 15.79 -1.13
N ILE A 156 -9.31 16.29 -2.01
CA ILE A 156 -9.21 16.13 -3.46
C ILE A 156 -9.49 17.49 -4.09
N PHE A 157 -8.60 17.98 -4.93
CA PHE A 157 -8.79 19.28 -5.58
C PHE A 157 -8.04 19.38 -6.90
N HIS A 158 -8.59 20.10 -7.85
CA HIS A 158 -7.84 20.54 -9.03
C HIS A 158 -6.93 21.71 -8.68
N VAL A 159 -5.76 21.78 -9.31
CA VAL A 159 -4.86 22.95 -9.19
C VAL A 159 -5.56 24.22 -9.72
N PRO A 160 -5.11 25.43 -9.35
CA PRO A 160 -5.67 26.68 -9.86
C PRO A 160 -5.77 26.68 -11.39
N LYS A 161 -6.84 27.29 -11.93
CA LYS A 161 -7.20 27.20 -13.36
C LYS A 161 -6.04 27.57 -14.29
N GLU A 162 -5.23 28.54 -13.89
CA GLU A 162 -4.09 29.06 -14.65
C GLU A 162 -2.98 28.00 -14.81
N LYS A 163 -2.92 27.01 -13.91
CA LYS A 163 -1.93 25.92 -13.92
C LYS A 163 -2.49 24.60 -14.46
N GLN A 164 -3.80 24.48 -14.67
CA GLN A 164 -4.45 23.20 -15.01
C GLN A 164 -3.94 22.62 -16.33
N ALA A 165 -3.82 23.44 -17.38
CA ALA A 165 -3.35 22.97 -18.69
C ALA A 165 -1.92 22.41 -18.63
N GLY A 166 -1.01 23.13 -17.96
CA GLY A 166 0.37 22.67 -17.78
C GLY A 166 0.47 21.43 -16.89
N PHE A 167 -0.34 21.36 -15.84
CA PHE A 167 -0.38 20.19 -14.95
C PHE A 167 -0.92 18.94 -15.67
N PHE A 168 -1.96 19.09 -16.48
CA PHE A 168 -2.50 17.99 -17.30
C PHE A 168 -1.47 17.51 -18.34
N ALA A 169 -0.84 18.42 -19.08
CA ALA A 169 0.20 18.06 -20.04
C ALA A 169 1.39 17.34 -19.37
N GLU A 170 1.81 17.78 -18.17
CA GLU A 170 2.86 17.08 -17.44
C GLU A 170 2.41 15.70 -16.96
N ALA A 171 1.16 15.57 -16.52
CA ALA A 171 0.60 14.27 -16.15
C ALA A 171 0.60 13.29 -17.34
N GLU A 172 0.27 13.74 -18.56
CA GLU A 172 0.35 12.92 -19.78
C GLU A 172 1.80 12.51 -20.10
N ASN A 173 2.76 13.44 -20.00
CA ASN A 173 4.17 13.15 -20.21
C ASN A 173 4.73 12.14 -19.19
N ALA A 174 4.41 12.34 -17.92
CA ALA A 174 4.79 11.44 -16.84
C ALA A 174 4.12 10.06 -17.01
N TYR A 175 2.88 10.01 -17.50
CA TYR A 175 2.18 8.77 -17.82
C TYR A 175 2.86 8.00 -18.96
N CYS A 176 3.27 8.69 -20.04
CA CYS A 176 4.02 8.07 -21.14
C CYS A 176 5.35 7.44 -20.66
N ARG A 177 6.05 8.10 -19.72
CA ARG A 177 7.25 7.54 -19.08
C ARG A 177 6.92 6.37 -18.17
N TYR A 178 5.84 6.47 -17.39
CA TYR A 178 5.33 5.40 -16.53
C TYR A 178 5.04 4.12 -17.30
N LEU A 179 4.40 4.21 -18.47
CA LEU A 179 4.14 3.05 -19.31
C LEU A 179 5.43 2.28 -19.66
N ARG A 180 6.59 2.95 -19.72
CA ARG A 180 7.88 2.27 -19.98
C ARG A 180 8.30 1.36 -18.82
N SER A 181 7.86 1.64 -17.60
CA SER A 181 8.16 0.85 -16.39
C SER A 181 7.35 -0.45 -16.25
N LEU A 182 6.29 -0.61 -17.04
CA LEU A 182 5.41 -1.77 -16.99
C LEU A 182 5.82 -2.88 -17.98
N SER A 183 5.30 -4.10 -17.79
CA SER A 183 5.38 -5.18 -18.77
C SER A 183 4.48 -4.92 -19.99
N HIS A 184 4.78 -5.56 -21.12
CA HIS A 184 4.10 -5.29 -22.39
C HIS A 184 2.59 -5.54 -22.33
N ASP A 185 2.15 -6.63 -21.70
CA ASP A 185 0.73 -6.96 -21.53
C ASP A 185 -0.05 -5.85 -20.79
N LYS A 186 0.56 -5.22 -19.78
CA LYS A 186 -0.07 -4.11 -19.04
C LYS A 186 -0.11 -2.82 -19.86
N LYS A 187 0.93 -2.56 -20.68
CA LYS A 187 0.91 -1.43 -21.64
C LYS A 187 -0.21 -1.61 -22.66
N THR A 188 -0.38 -2.81 -23.20
CA THR A 188 -1.45 -3.14 -24.15
C THR A 188 -2.83 -2.95 -23.52
N LEU A 189 -3.02 -3.35 -22.26
CA LEU A 189 -4.26 -3.07 -21.54
C LEU A 189 -4.51 -1.56 -21.39
N LEU A 190 -3.52 -0.81 -20.91
CA LEU A 190 -3.63 0.63 -20.68
C LEU A 190 -3.78 1.45 -21.96
N SER A 191 -3.30 0.96 -23.10
CA SER A 191 -3.49 1.61 -24.41
C SER A 191 -4.96 1.75 -24.83
N ARG A 192 -5.86 0.97 -24.22
CA ARG A 192 -7.31 1.05 -24.44
C ARG A 192 -7.99 2.17 -23.63
N TYR A 193 -7.22 2.88 -22.81
CA TYR A 193 -7.69 3.96 -21.96
C TYR A 193 -7.05 5.29 -22.35
N LYS A 194 -7.78 6.38 -22.15
CA LYS A 194 -7.27 7.76 -22.31
C LYS A 194 -7.37 8.50 -20.99
N ILE A 195 -6.38 9.32 -20.68
CA ILE A 195 -6.46 10.24 -19.54
C ILE A 195 -7.57 11.25 -19.84
N GLN A 196 -8.51 11.35 -18.92
CA GLN A 196 -9.66 12.25 -19.02
C GLN A 196 -9.53 13.42 -18.03
N ASP A 197 -8.94 13.18 -16.87
CA ASP A 197 -8.80 14.20 -15.83
C ASP A 197 -7.66 13.89 -14.84
N VAL A 198 -7.18 14.92 -14.15
CA VAL A 198 -6.15 14.81 -13.11
C VAL A 198 -6.42 15.76 -11.94
N ALA A 199 -6.42 15.21 -10.73
CA ALA A 199 -6.62 15.97 -9.50
C ALA A 199 -5.52 15.69 -8.47
N MET A 200 -5.22 16.67 -7.63
CA MET A 200 -4.39 16.49 -6.45
C MET A 200 -5.20 15.75 -5.38
N LYS A 201 -4.52 14.89 -4.61
CA LYS A 201 -5.10 14.14 -3.51
C LYS A 201 -4.19 14.19 -2.29
N VAL A 202 -4.70 14.71 -1.19
CA VAL A 202 -4.00 14.68 0.10
C VAL A 202 -4.18 13.29 0.72
N VAL A 203 -3.08 12.70 1.20
CA VAL A 203 -3.08 11.35 1.77
C VAL A 203 -2.45 11.32 3.15
N GLY A 204 -3.26 11.01 4.18
CA GLY A 204 -2.80 10.83 5.56
C GLY A 204 -2.02 12.02 6.12
N VAL A 205 -1.54 11.87 7.36
CA VAL A 205 -0.69 12.87 8.01
C VAL A 205 0.79 12.71 7.63
N GLY A 206 1.24 11.48 7.38
CA GLY A 206 2.64 11.16 7.07
C GLY A 206 3.11 11.54 5.67
N SER A 207 2.20 11.98 4.78
CA SER A 207 2.54 12.42 3.43
C SER A 207 2.14 13.88 3.17
N VAL A 208 1.82 14.63 4.22
CA VAL A 208 1.61 16.08 4.14
C VAL A 208 2.89 16.73 3.62
N GLY A 209 2.78 17.51 2.55
CA GLY A 209 3.92 18.14 1.87
C GLY A 209 4.50 17.33 0.69
N THR A 210 4.01 16.12 0.43
CA THR A 210 4.41 15.32 -0.75
C THR A 210 3.37 15.40 -1.88
N PHE A 211 3.81 15.29 -3.13
CA PHE A 211 2.90 15.30 -4.27
C PHE A 211 2.17 13.95 -4.39
N CYS A 212 0.86 13.97 -4.17
CA CYS A 212 -0.01 12.85 -4.49
C CYS A 212 -1.22 13.32 -5.29
N GLY A 213 -1.66 12.50 -6.23
CA GLY A 213 -2.82 12.80 -7.06
C GLY A 213 -3.41 11.57 -7.71
N VAL A 214 -4.47 11.81 -8.47
CA VAL A 214 -5.29 10.79 -9.13
C VAL A 214 -5.45 11.15 -10.59
N LEU A 215 -5.20 10.16 -11.45
CA LEU A 215 -5.55 10.19 -12.86
C LEU A 215 -6.87 9.45 -13.05
N LEU A 216 -7.83 10.10 -13.71
CA LEU A 216 -9.02 9.45 -14.25
C LEU A 216 -8.75 9.06 -15.69
N LEU A 217 -8.86 7.77 -15.98
CA LEU A 217 -8.75 7.22 -17.32
C LEU A 217 -10.09 6.63 -17.76
N MET A 218 -10.44 6.79 -19.03
CA MET A 218 -11.67 6.26 -19.62
C MET A 218 -11.36 5.35 -20.81
N SER A 219 -12.00 4.19 -20.86
CA SER A 219 -11.97 3.33 -22.06
C SER A 219 -12.87 3.90 -23.16
N ALA A 220 -12.72 3.37 -24.38
CA ALA A 220 -13.63 3.69 -25.49
C ALA A 220 -15.10 3.28 -25.22
N THR A 221 -15.33 2.31 -24.32
CA THR A 221 -16.67 1.85 -23.89
C THR A 221 -17.25 2.67 -22.74
N GLY A 222 -16.52 3.67 -22.23
CA GLY A 222 -16.94 4.48 -21.09
C GLY A 222 -16.64 3.88 -19.72
N ASP A 223 -15.79 2.84 -19.65
CA ASP A 223 -15.39 2.24 -18.39
C ASP A 223 -14.24 3.02 -17.72
N PRO A 224 -14.37 3.38 -16.44
CA PRO A 224 -13.39 4.18 -15.75
C PRO A 224 -12.27 3.36 -15.11
N LEU A 225 -11.07 3.93 -15.08
CA LEU A 225 -9.92 3.45 -14.34
C LEU A 225 -9.27 4.62 -13.59
N PHE A 226 -9.11 4.48 -12.27
CA PHE A 226 -8.39 5.44 -11.46
C PHE A 226 -6.99 4.93 -11.15
N LEU A 227 -5.98 5.75 -11.45
CA LEU A 227 -4.61 5.52 -11.03
C LEU A 227 -4.22 6.59 -10.01
N GLN A 228 -3.56 6.18 -8.93
CA GLN A 228 -2.95 7.08 -7.97
C GLN A 228 -1.46 7.19 -8.29
N PHE A 229 -0.94 8.42 -8.35
CA PHE A 229 0.48 8.69 -8.31
C PHE A 229 0.86 9.27 -6.95
N LYS A 230 2.03 8.90 -6.44
CA LYS A 230 2.58 9.42 -5.19
C LYS A 230 4.08 9.63 -5.34
N GLU A 231 4.54 10.77 -4.86
CA GLU A 231 5.94 11.14 -4.84
C GLU A 231 6.71 10.21 -3.91
N ALA A 232 7.88 9.77 -4.38
CA ALA A 232 8.80 8.90 -3.67
C ALA A 232 10.06 9.69 -3.32
N HIS A 233 10.38 9.73 -2.03
CA HIS A 233 11.58 10.36 -1.51
C HIS A 233 12.65 9.33 -1.17
N GLN A 234 13.82 9.81 -0.77
CA GLN A 234 14.84 8.97 -0.13
C GLN A 234 14.25 8.25 1.07
N SER A 235 14.53 6.96 1.23
CA SER A 235 14.08 6.24 2.43
C SER A 235 14.81 6.77 3.66
N VAL A 236 14.09 6.91 4.77
CA VAL A 236 14.63 7.26 6.10
C VAL A 236 15.69 6.28 6.58
N LEU A 237 15.75 5.08 5.98
CA LEU A 237 16.76 4.07 6.29
C LEU A 237 18.08 4.32 5.55
N GLU A 238 18.09 5.01 4.41
CA GLU A 238 19.29 5.16 3.57
C GLU A 238 20.48 5.82 4.30
N PRO A 239 20.30 6.86 5.14
CA PRO A 239 21.39 7.44 5.92
C PRO A 239 22.09 6.44 6.87
N TYR A 240 21.40 5.37 7.27
CA TYR A 240 21.88 4.41 8.26
C TYR A 240 22.24 3.05 7.66
N ALA A 241 21.56 2.64 6.59
CA ALA A 241 21.70 1.34 5.97
C ALA A 241 22.52 1.35 4.67
N GLY A 242 22.72 2.53 4.09
CA GLY A 242 23.37 2.74 2.79
C GLY A 242 22.37 3.18 1.72
N LYS A 243 22.90 3.78 0.64
CA LYS A 243 22.09 4.26 -0.49
C LYS A 243 21.34 3.11 -1.18
N SER A 244 20.16 3.41 -1.71
CA SER A 244 19.43 2.46 -2.53
C SER A 244 20.25 2.01 -3.75
N LYS A 245 20.14 0.73 -4.11
CA LYS A 245 20.69 0.20 -5.37
C LYS A 245 19.94 0.73 -6.60
N PHE A 246 18.73 1.25 -6.41
CA PHE A 246 17.94 1.82 -7.49
C PHE A 246 18.24 3.31 -7.63
N LYS A 247 18.47 3.74 -8.88
CA LYS A 247 18.71 5.16 -9.19
C LYS A 247 17.52 6.05 -8.84
N TYR A 248 16.30 5.51 -8.97
CA TYR A 248 15.06 6.24 -8.72
C TYR A 248 14.32 5.66 -7.51
N HIS A 249 13.92 6.51 -6.56
CA HIS A 249 13.14 6.18 -5.38
C HIS A 249 11.78 5.57 -5.73
N GLY A 250 11.12 6.04 -6.79
CA GLY A 250 9.89 5.40 -7.29
C GLY A 250 10.13 3.94 -7.70
N GLN A 251 11.26 3.66 -8.33
CA GLN A 251 11.67 2.29 -8.67
C GLN A 251 11.99 1.46 -7.41
N ARG A 252 12.64 2.05 -6.40
CA ARG A 252 12.90 1.42 -5.10
C ARG A 252 11.60 0.94 -4.45
N VAL A 253 10.59 1.82 -4.36
CA VAL A 253 9.28 1.49 -3.77
C VAL A 253 8.62 0.34 -4.52
N VAL A 254 8.55 0.43 -5.86
CA VAL A 254 7.94 -0.61 -6.70
C VAL A 254 8.64 -1.96 -6.56
N ALA A 255 9.97 -1.97 -6.60
CA ALA A 255 10.75 -3.21 -6.50
C ALA A 255 10.65 -3.81 -5.10
N GLY A 256 10.74 -3.01 -4.04
CA GLY A 256 10.58 -3.46 -2.67
C GLY A 256 9.19 -4.03 -2.41
N GLN A 257 8.14 -3.36 -2.88
CA GLN A 257 6.78 -3.84 -2.79
C GLN A 257 6.60 -5.19 -3.52
N LYS A 258 7.18 -5.37 -4.72
CA LYS A 258 7.12 -6.65 -5.45
C LYS A 258 7.90 -7.80 -4.81
N LEU A 259 8.89 -7.49 -3.98
CA LEU A 259 9.68 -8.49 -3.25
C LEU A 259 9.01 -8.91 -1.94
N ILE A 260 8.32 -7.98 -1.27
CA ILE A 260 7.76 -8.20 0.06
C ILE A 260 6.29 -8.62 0.00
N GLN A 261 5.50 -7.98 -0.87
CA GLN A 261 4.05 -8.18 -0.91
C GLN A 261 3.67 -9.37 -1.81
N SER A 262 2.93 -10.31 -1.25
CA SER A 262 2.49 -11.55 -1.91
C SER A 262 1.67 -11.31 -3.19
N ALA A 263 0.90 -10.22 -3.25
CA ALA A 263 0.09 -9.88 -4.41
C ALA A 263 0.06 -8.36 -4.67
N THR A 264 0.95 -7.89 -5.53
CA THR A 264 1.03 -6.48 -5.91
C THR A 264 -0.04 -6.05 -6.92
N ASP A 265 -0.28 -4.74 -6.99
CA ASP A 265 -1.14 -4.15 -8.00
C ASP A 265 -0.60 -4.34 -9.42
N ILE A 266 -1.46 -4.75 -10.36
CA ILE A 266 -1.04 -5.02 -11.75
C ILE A 266 -0.56 -3.77 -12.50
N PHE A 267 -0.93 -2.59 -12.02
CA PHE A 267 -0.52 -1.30 -12.56
C PHE A 267 0.61 -0.66 -11.73
N LEU A 268 1.24 -1.41 -10.82
CA LEU A 268 2.35 -0.91 -10.02
C LEU A 268 3.60 -0.65 -10.90
N GLY A 269 3.91 0.63 -11.07
CA GLY A 269 5.05 1.12 -11.84
C GLY A 269 5.55 2.46 -11.31
N TRP A 270 6.51 3.06 -12.00
CA TRP A 270 7.19 4.28 -11.55
C TRP A 270 7.52 5.21 -12.70
N THR A 271 7.71 6.49 -12.40
CA THR A 271 8.03 7.52 -13.38
C THR A 271 8.73 8.70 -12.74
N THR A 272 9.14 9.65 -13.57
CA THR A 272 9.64 10.96 -13.15
C THR A 272 8.87 12.06 -13.89
N ASP A 273 8.83 13.24 -13.30
CA ASP A 273 8.36 14.44 -14.00
C ASP A 273 9.53 15.22 -14.64
N VAL A 274 9.21 16.29 -15.36
CA VAL A 274 10.21 17.19 -15.97
C VAL A 274 11.07 17.94 -14.95
N ALA A 275 10.60 18.11 -13.71
CA ALA A 275 11.34 18.74 -12.62
C ALA A 275 12.27 17.74 -11.89
N GLY A 276 12.28 16.47 -12.30
CA GLY A 276 13.08 15.42 -11.68
C GLY A 276 12.47 14.82 -10.41
N ARG A 277 11.24 15.20 -10.04
CA ARG A 277 10.48 14.52 -8.99
C ARG A 277 10.17 13.10 -9.42
N GLN A 278 10.15 12.20 -8.46
CA GLN A 278 10.10 10.77 -8.70
C GLN A 278 8.82 10.22 -8.10
N PHE A 279 8.13 9.36 -8.86
CA PHE A 279 6.80 8.89 -8.50
C PHE A 279 6.70 7.39 -8.65
N TYR A 280 5.83 6.78 -7.84
CA TYR A 280 5.25 5.48 -8.14
C TYR A 280 3.75 5.64 -8.43
N ILE A 281 3.23 4.75 -9.26
CA ILE A 281 1.85 4.75 -9.73
C ILE A 281 1.25 3.37 -9.47
N ARG A 282 0.00 3.34 -9.00
CA ARG A 282 -0.78 2.12 -8.74
C ARG A 282 -2.25 2.37 -9.00
N GLN A 283 -3.06 1.32 -9.13
CA GLN A 283 -4.51 1.48 -9.13
C GLN A 283 -4.99 2.13 -7.82
N LEU A 284 -5.87 3.13 -7.92
CA LEU A 284 -6.53 3.66 -6.73
C LEU A 284 -7.55 2.62 -6.24
N ARG A 285 -7.32 2.09 -5.03
CA ARG A 285 -8.21 1.13 -4.36
C ARG A 285 -8.86 1.81 -3.16
N ASP A 286 -10.18 1.73 -3.07
CA ASP A 286 -10.96 2.25 -1.93
C ASP A 286 -11.36 1.16 -0.91
N ALA A 287 -10.97 -0.10 -1.16
CA ALA A 287 -11.27 -1.22 -0.27
C ALA A 287 -9.96 -1.74 0.36
N LYS A 288 -9.67 -1.27 1.57
CA LYS A 288 -8.65 -1.82 2.47
C LYS A 288 -9.34 -2.26 3.74
N VAL A 289 -9.15 -3.51 4.12
CA VAL A 289 -9.66 -4.04 5.38
C VAL A 289 -8.59 -3.82 6.44
N LYS A 290 -8.68 -2.73 7.19
CA LYS A 290 -7.76 -2.48 8.30
C LYS A 290 -8.26 -3.18 9.57
N PRO A 291 -7.35 -3.69 10.42
CA PRO A 291 -7.73 -4.09 11.77
C PRO A 291 -8.24 -2.87 12.54
N SER A 292 -9.34 -3.02 13.27
CA SER A 292 -9.85 -1.98 14.16
C SER A 292 -9.28 -2.19 15.55
N LEU A 293 -8.37 -1.31 15.99
CA LEU A 293 -7.80 -1.38 17.33
C LEU A 293 -8.87 -1.18 18.42
N ASP A 294 -9.91 -0.39 18.14
CA ASP A 294 -10.99 -0.10 19.09
C ASP A 294 -11.80 -1.36 19.44
N THR A 295 -11.89 -2.32 18.53
CA THR A 295 -12.66 -3.56 18.73
C THR A 295 -11.81 -4.75 19.18
N MET A 296 -10.50 -4.57 19.32
CA MET A 296 -9.61 -5.58 19.91
C MET A 296 -9.69 -5.48 21.44
N ASP A 297 -10.30 -6.50 22.07
CA ASP A 297 -10.19 -6.70 23.51
C ASP A 297 -8.81 -7.28 23.89
N HIS A 298 -8.55 -7.41 25.18
CA HIS A 298 -7.29 -7.91 25.71
C HIS A 298 -6.91 -9.29 25.17
N ASP A 299 -7.85 -10.24 25.19
CA ASP A 299 -7.60 -11.62 24.79
C ASP A 299 -7.32 -11.76 23.30
N ILE A 300 -7.88 -10.85 22.50
CA ILE A 300 -7.64 -10.74 21.08
C ILE A 300 -6.28 -10.10 20.79
N PHE A 301 -5.92 -9.05 21.53
CA PHE A 301 -4.68 -8.30 21.28
C PHE A 301 -3.42 -9.12 21.57
N LEU A 302 -3.51 -10.10 22.46
CA LEU A 302 -2.40 -10.99 22.84
C LEU A 302 -2.26 -12.26 21.98
N ARG A 303 -3.12 -12.47 20.97
CA ARG A 303 -3.13 -13.65 20.09
C ARG A 303 -2.63 -13.34 18.69
#